data_AF-A0A7C2SIP4-F1
#
_entry.id   AF-A0A7C2SIP4-F1
#
_cell.length_a   1.000
_cell.length_b   1.000
_cell.length_c   1.000
_cell.angle_alpha   90.00
_cell.angle_beta   90.00
_cell.angle_gamma   90.00
#
_symmetry.space_group_name_H-M   'P 1'
#
loop_
_entity.id
_entity.type
_entity.pdbx_description
1 polymer ?
#
loop_
_entity_poly.entity_id
_entity_poly.type
_entity_poly.pdbx_seq_one_letter_code
_entity_poly.pdbx_strand_id
1 'polypeptide(L)'
;MHRYLAGLFVAVMASVQAAEVGVQHAEPLFGEDGELSLTTLRAGTELPWQWSLKAGWSAISRLDASLGWLEGEGESGIAVSVGPGLRLISPGGQWHVSMALRPTWVERATFGNLD
;
A
#
# COMPACT_ATOMS: atom_id res chain seq x y z
N MET A 1 -36.35 -18.60 -4.70
CA MET A 1 -35.35 -19.13 -3.75
C MET A 1 -33.98 -19.10 -4.40
N HIS A 2 -33.13 -18.11 -4.09
CA HIS A 2 -31.76 -18.04 -4.62
C HIS A 2 -30.79 -18.18 -3.45
N ARG A 3 -30.14 -19.36 -3.36
CA ARG A 3 -29.12 -19.66 -2.35
C ARG A 3 -27.78 -19.21 -2.96
N TYR A 4 -27.20 -18.14 -2.42
CA TYR A 4 -25.82 -17.75 -2.72
C TYR A 4 -24.90 -18.70 -1.96
N LEU A 5 -24.27 -19.64 -2.68
CA LEU A 5 -23.17 -20.45 -2.16
C LEU A 5 -21.88 -19.63 -2.24
N ALA A 6 -21.52 -18.96 -1.14
CA ALA A 6 -20.17 -18.43 -0.97
C ALA A 6 -19.27 -19.62 -0.56
N GLY A 7 -18.62 -20.24 -1.54
CA GLY A 7 -17.63 -21.28 -1.29
C GLY A 7 -16.34 -20.63 -0.76
N LEU A 8 -16.05 -20.83 0.53
CA LEU A 8 -14.74 -20.54 1.11
C LEU A 8 -13.81 -21.71 0.80
N PHE A 9 -12.94 -21.57 -0.19
CA PHE A 9 -11.84 -22.52 -0.40
C PHE A 9 -10.59 -22.00 0.32
N VAL A 10 -10.20 -22.67 1.40
CA VAL A 10 -8.91 -22.44 2.07
C VAL A 10 -7.91 -23.43 1.46
N ALA A 11 -7.17 -22.98 0.45
CA ALA A 11 -6.04 -23.72 -0.06
C ALA A 11 -4.80 -23.39 0.79
N VAL A 12 -4.42 -24.28 1.71
CA VAL A 12 -3.12 -24.22 2.39
C VAL A 12 -2.08 -24.75 1.40
N MET A 13 -1.60 -23.88 0.54
CA MET A 13 -0.42 -24.11 -0.30
C MET A 13 0.65 -23.15 0.20
N ALA A 14 1.79 -23.68 0.62
CA ALA A 14 2.98 -22.92 0.99
C ALA A 14 3.44 -22.10 -0.24
N SER A 15 2.86 -20.92 -0.39
CA SER A 15 3.20 -19.97 -1.44
C SER A 15 4.34 -19.13 -0.92
N VAL A 16 5.42 -19.04 -1.70
CA VAL A 16 6.29 -17.87 -1.64
C VAL A 16 5.37 -16.69 -1.92
N GLN A 17 4.91 -16.02 -0.87
CA GLN A 17 4.04 -14.85 -0.99
C GLN A 17 4.84 -13.82 -1.77
N ALA A 18 4.29 -13.37 -2.91
CA ALA A 18 4.96 -12.37 -3.72
C ALA A 18 5.11 -11.09 -2.88
N ALA A 19 6.34 -10.85 -2.44
CA ALA A 19 6.71 -9.64 -1.73
C ALA A 19 7.11 -8.59 -2.76
N GLU A 20 6.47 -7.43 -2.70
CA GLU A 20 6.79 -6.29 -3.55
C GLU A 20 7.46 -5.23 -2.71
N VAL A 21 8.54 -4.67 -3.23
CA VAL A 21 9.26 -3.56 -2.61
C VAL A 21 9.41 -2.46 -3.65
N GLY A 22 9.18 -1.22 -3.24
CA GLY A 22 9.28 -0.06 -4.11
C GLY A 22 9.76 1.17 -3.37
N VAL A 23 10.33 2.11 -4.13
CA VAL A 23 10.70 3.45 -3.67
C VAL A 23 9.83 4.44 -4.43
N GLN A 24 9.27 5.41 -3.73
CA GLN A 24 8.50 6.49 -4.34
C GLN A 24 9.01 7.83 -3.79
N HIS A 25 9.28 8.77 -4.67
CA HIS A 25 9.53 10.16 -4.32
C HIS A 25 8.30 11.00 -4.70
N ALA A 26 7.93 11.95 -3.85
CA ALA A 26 6.82 12.87 -4.08
C ALA A 26 7.23 14.28 -3.65
N GLU A 27 6.97 15.23 -4.54
CA GLU A 27 7.16 16.66 -4.32
C GLU A 27 5.78 17.34 -4.17
N PRO A 28 5.68 18.46 -3.45
CA PRO A 28 4.43 19.17 -3.30
C PRO A 28 4.09 19.85 -4.62
N LEU A 29 2.86 19.65 -5.12
CA LEU A 29 2.43 20.24 -6.40
C LEU A 29 2.14 21.74 -6.30
N PHE A 30 1.93 22.28 -5.09
CA PHE A 30 1.63 23.70 -4.84
C PHE A 30 2.13 24.14 -3.46
N GLY A 31 2.85 25.27 -3.41
CA GLY A 31 3.29 25.97 -2.20
C GLY A 31 4.48 26.90 -2.48
N GLU A 32 4.38 28.19 -2.15
CA GLU A 32 5.48 29.18 -2.26
C GLU A 32 6.37 29.22 -1.00
N ASP A 33 5.97 28.55 0.09
CA ASP A 33 6.70 28.57 1.37
C ASP A 33 6.97 27.13 1.83
N GLY A 34 8.16 26.61 1.50
CA GLY A 34 8.71 25.35 2.01
C GLY A 34 8.70 24.18 1.03
N GLU A 35 9.86 23.87 0.48
CA GLU A 35 10.12 22.69 -0.36
C GLU A 35 10.04 21.41 0.49
N LEU A 36 8.83 20.90 0.75
CA LEU A 36 8.62 19.69 1.52
C LEU A 36 8.62 18.46 0.61
N SER A 37 9.71 17.69 0.59
CA SER A 37 9.81 16.44 -0.16
C SER A 37 9.46 15.22 0.70
N LEU A 38 8.89 14.18 0.06
CA LEU A 38 8.59 12.89 0.69
C LEU A 38 9.23 11.75 -0.10
N THR A 39 10.15 11.04 0.52
CA THR A 39 10.67 9.78 -0.01
C THR A 39 10.11 8.61 0.79
N THR A 40 9.47 7.65 0.12
CA THR A 40 8.78 6.51 0.75
C THR A 40 9.30 5.18 0.24
N LEU A 41 9.76 4.33 1.15
CA LEU A 41 9.89 2.89 0.92
C LEU A 41 8.54 2.22 1.16
N ARG A 42 8.16 1.33 0.24
CA ARG A 42 6.91 0.58 0.29
C ARG A 42 7.23 -0.90 0.22
N ALA A 43 6.55 -1.68 1.02
CA ALA A 43 6.58 -3.12 0.97
C ALA A 43 5.14 -3.67 1.01
N GLY A 44 4.88 -4.75 0.29
CA GLY A 44 3.59 -5.41 0.32
C GLY A 44 3.73 -6.90 0.17
N THR A 45 2.89 -7.67 0.85
CA THR A 45 2.84 -9.13 0.72
C THR A 45 1.41 -9.59 0.48
N GLU A 46 1.28 -10.65 -0.31
CA GLU A 46 -0.01 -11.31 -0.55
C GLU A 46 -0.38 -12.20 0.64
N LEU A 47 -1.63 -12.07 1.07
CA LEU A 47 -2.22 -12.87 2.11
C LEU A 47 -2.92 -14.09 1.48
N PRO A 48 -3.17 -15.17 2.24
CA PRO A 48 -3.70 -16.42 1.68
C PRO A 48 -5.15 -16.33 1.21
N TRP A 49 -5.86 -15.23 1.51
CA TRP A 49 -7.26 -15.04 1.10
C TRP A 49 -7.35 -14.54 -0.33
N GLN A 50 -7.90 -15.40 -1.19
CA GLN A 50 -8.15 -15.13 -2.59
C GLN A 50 -9.61 -15.40 -2.92
N TRP A 51 -10.14 -14.64 -3.86
CA TRP A 51 -11.52 -14.75 -4.31
C TRP A 51 -11.60 -14.81 -5.82
N SER A 52 -12.33 -15.80 -6.33
CA SER A 52 -12.75 -15.82 -7.72
C SER A 52 -14.02 -14.99 -7.87
N LEU A 53 -13.96 -14.00 -8.75
CA LEU A 53 -15.05 -13.09 -9.05
C LEU A 53 -15.69 -13.48 -10.39
N LYS A 54 -16.79 -12.83 -10.75
CA LYS A 54 -17.47 -13.08 -12.03
C LYS A 54 -16.57 -12.68 -13.21
N ALA A 55 -16.86 -13.24 -14.38
CA ALA A 55 -16.18 -12.94 -15.63
C ALA A 55 -14.65 -13.20 -15.63
N GLY A 56 -14.17 -14.13 -14.81
CA GLY A 56 -12.76 -14.56 -14.79
C GLY A 56 -11.82 -13.64 -14.00
N TRP A 57 -12.38 -12.69 -13.27
CA TRP A 57 -11.62 -11.83 -12.37
C TRP A 57 -11.20 -12.59 -11.11
N SER A 58 -10.07 -12.19 -10.53
CA SER A 58 -9.69 -12.63 -9.18
C SER A 58 -9.28 -11.46 -8.31
N ALA A 59 -9.45 -11.63 -7.00
CA ALA A 59 -9.03 -10.68 -5.98
C ALA A 59 -8.13 -11.38 -4.97
N ILE A 60 -7.05 -10.74 -4.57
CA ILE A 60 -6.08 -11.25 -3.59
C ILE A 60 -5.94 -10.24 -2.47
N SER A 61 -6.12 -10.69 -1.23
CA SER A 61 -5.84 -9.88 -0.05
C SER A 61 -4.36 -9.59 0.07
N ARG A 62 -4.02 -8.40 0.57
CA ARG A 62 -2.64 -7.98 0.77
C ARG A 62 -2.48 -7.27 2.11
N LEU A 63 -1.25 -7.27 2.61
CA LEU A 63 -0.81 -6.39 3.68
C LEU A 63 0.26 -5.49 3.09
N ASP A 64 0.04 -4.18 3.16
CA ASP A 64 0.95 -3.17 2.64
C ASP A 64 1.48 -2.32 3.80
N ALA A 65 2.78 -2.04 3.77
CA ALA A 65 3.47 -1.19 4.72
C ALA A 65 4.32 -0.14 3.99
N SER A 66 4.55 1.00 4.63
CA SER A 66 5.47 2.00 4.13
C SER A 66 6.22 2.71 5.24
N LEU A 67 7.44 3.14 4.92
CA LEU A 67 8.26 4.02 5.73
C LEU A 67 8.67 5.20 4.84
N GLY A 68 8.37 6.41 5.26
CA GLY A 68 8.67 7.64 4.54
C GLY A 68 9.47 8.63 5.36
N TRP A 69 10.31 9.38 4.67
CA TRP A 69 11.07 10.51 5.20
C TRP A 69 10.53 11.79 4.58
N LEU A 70 10.17 12.72 5.44
CA LEU A 70 9.74 14.07 5.11
C LEU A 70 10.92 15.00 5.36
N GLU A 71 11.30 15.78 4.35
CA GLU A 71 12.37 16.76 4.43
C GLU A 71 11.84 18.12 3.96
N GLY A 72 12.04 19.16 4.76
CA GLY A 72 11.74 20.54 4.39
C GLY A 72 12.78 21.50 4.97
N GLU A 73 12.62 22.80 4.69
CA GLU A 73 13.53 23.85 5.19
C GLU A 73 13.48 23.95 6.72
N GLY A 74 14.36 23.21 7.39
CA GLY A 74 14.51 23.18 8.85
C GLY A 74 13.61 22.17 9.57
N GLU A 75 12.63 21.57 8.91
CA GLU A 75 11.80 20.51 9.50
C GLU A 75 12.07 19.14 8.85
N SER A 76 12.10 18.09 9.67
CA SER A 76 12.11 16.72 9.17
C SER A 76 11.18 15.83 9.97
N GLY A 77 10.67 14.79 9.31
CA GLY A 77 9.72 13.87 9.91
C GLY A 77 9.77 12.49 9.29
N ILE A 78 9.16 11.54 9.99
CA ILE A 78 9.01 10.16 9.55
C ILE A 78 7.52 9.85 9.44
N ALA A 79 7.14 9.23 8.33
CA ALA A 79 5.78 8.76 8.06
C ALA A 79 5.76 7.23 7.97
N VAL A 80 5.03 6.57 8.87
CA VAL A 80 4.86 5.11 8.83
C VAL A 80 3.41 4.80 8.50
N SER A 81 3.18 3.84 7.61
CA SER A 81 1.83 3.34 7.36
C SER A 81 1.83 1.82 7.27
N VAL A 82 0.75 1.21 7.74
CA VAL A 82 0.50 -0.22 7.53
C VAL A 82 -1.00 -0.43 7.43
N GLY A 83 -1.42 -1.28 6.51
CA GLY A 83 -2.84 -1.57 6.37
C GLY A 83 -3.16 -2.61 5.32
N PRO A 84 -4.43 -3.06 5.31
CA PRO A 84 -4.90 -4.05 4.38
C PRO A 84 -5.00 -3.47 2.95
N GLY A 85 -4.74 -4.35 1.99
CA GLY A 85 -4.87 -4.07 0.57
C GLY A 85 -5.63 -5.17 -0.17
N LEU A 86 -6.02 -4.85 -1.39
CA LEU A 86 -6.65 -5.76 -2.34
C LEU A 86 -6.00 -5.58 -3.70
N ARG A 87 -5.64 -6.69 -4.32
CA ARG A 87 -5.20 -6.75 -5.71
C ARG A 87 -6.28 -7.39 -6.55
N LEU A 88 -6.79 -6.65 -7.52
CA LEU A 88 -7.70 -7.15 -8.55
C LEU A 88 -6.89 -7.52 -9.78
N ILE A 89 -7.06 -8.76 -10.25
CA ILE A 89 -6.34 -9.30 -11.40
C ILE A 89 -7.34 -9.52 -12.53
N SER A 90 -6.99 -9.03 -13.71
CA SER A 90 -7.83 -9.13 -14.90
C SER A 90 -8.06 -10.59 -15.31
N PRO A 91 -9.13 -10.88 -16.06
CA PRO A 91 -9.29 -12.18 -16.72
C PRO A 91 -8.05 -12.46 -17.59
N GLY A 92 -7.45 -13.64 -17.41
CA GLY A 92 -6.20 -14.02 -18.10
C GLY A 92 -4.91 -13.43 -17.52
N GLY A 93 -4.97 -12.63 -16.44
CA GLY A 93 -3.79 -12.21 -15.67
C GLY A 93 -2.88 -11.17 -16.32
N GLN A 94 -3.35 -10.47 -17.37
CA GLN A 94 -2.51 -9.53 -18.13
C GLN A 94 -2.23 -8.22 -17.40
N TRP A 95 -3.14 -7.78 -16.53
CA TRP A 95 -2.96 -6.57 -15.74
C TRP A 95 -3.60 -6.72 -14.37
N HIS A 96 -3.14 -5.89 -13.44
CA HIS A 96 -3.67 -5.85 -12.09
C HIS A 96 -3.83 -4.41 -11.60
N VAL A 97 -4.77 -4.22 -10.68
CA VAL A 97 -4.97 -2.97 -9.95
C VAL A 97 -4.87 -3.27 -8.47
N SER A 98 -4.05 -2.50 -7.76
CA SER A 98 -3.86 -2.63 -6.32
C SER A 98 -4.47 -1.43 -5.61
N MET A 99 -5.22 -1.69 -4.54
CA MET A 99 -5.85 -0.67 -3.68
C MET A 99 -5.51 -1.00 -2.24
N ALA A 100 -5.26 0.01 -1.39
CA ALA A 100 -4.97 -0.23 0.02
C ALA A 100 -5.51 0.90 0.89
N LEU A 101 -5.97 0.53 2.09
CA LEU A 101 -6.36 1.46 3.14
C LEU A 101 -5.24 1.46 4.18
N ARG A 102 -4.48 2.54 4.26
CA ARG A 102 -3.31 2.64 5.14
C ARG A 102 -3.42 3.89 6.01
N PRO A 103 -3.80 3.77 7.29
CA PRO A 103 -3.60 4.87 8.22
C PRO A 103 -2.10 5.20 8.28
N THR A 104 -1.80 6.49 8.28
CA THR A 104 -0.42 6.99 8.34
C THR A 104 -0.21 7.70 9.66
N TRP A 105 0.82 7.29 10.37
CA TRP A 105 1.34 7.98 11.55
C TRP A 105 2.52 8.85 11.10
N VAL A 106 2.50 10.11 11.48
CA VAL A 106 3.57 11.06 11.18
C VAL A 106 4.18 11.51 12.50
N GLU A 107 5.48 11.30 12.64
CA GLU A 107 6.27 11.78 13.77
C GLU A 107 7.23 12.85 13.27
N ARG A 108 7.24 14.00 13.95
CA ARG A 108 8.18 15.08 13.66
C ARG A 108 9.50 14.79 14.38
N ALA A 109 10.59 14.72 13.63
CA ALA A 109 11.92 14.39 14.13
C ALA A 109 12.73 15.64 14.52
N THR A 110 12.56 16.75 13.79
CA THR A 110 13.25 18.01 14.07
C THR A 110 12.33 19.20 13.85
N PHE A 111 12.35 20.17 14.78
CA PHE A 111 11.86 21.52 14.55
C PHE A 111 13.07 22.38 14.23
N GLY A 112 13.03 23.14 13.14
CA GLY A 112 14.07 24.11 12.84
C GLY A 112 14.16 25.10 13.99
N ASN A 113 15.36 25.32 14.53
CA ASN A 113 15.62 26.54 15.25
C ASN A 113 15.60 27.66 14.21
N LEU A 114 14.54 28.47 14.23
CA LEU A 114 14.58 29.79 13.66
C LEU A 114 15.48 30.65 14.57
N ASP A 115 16.78 30.68 14.27
CA ASP A 115 17.63 31.82 14.65
C ASP A 115 17.60 32.86 13.53
#